data_AF-A0A059AJ45-F1
#
_entry.id   AF-A0A059AJ45-F1
#
_cell.length_a   1.000
_cell.length_b   1.000
_cell.length_c   1.000
_cell.angle_alpha   90.00
_cell.angle_beta   90.00
_cell.angle_gamma   90.00
#
_symmetry.space_group_name_H-M   'P 1'
#
loop_
_entity.id
_entity.type
_entity.pdbx_description
1 polymer ?
#
loop_
_entity_poly.entity_id
_entity_poly.type
_entity_poly.pdbx_seq_one_letter_code
_entity_poly.pdbx_strand_id
1 'polypeptide(L)'
;MLYAEIELSLSLSLCGSKTMHSYTEKLSELDQMIRRMILESLGTTSRRLRVMKYAAPRTTDDQIGLAPHTDKIFLTILCQNDVHGLQVQTKHGEWFSARPSPNSFTVMIGDSLYAWVNGSLHSLCHQVMISGNEVRYSAALFSIPKGGYIIKAPNELVDEEHPLLFQAL
;
A
#
# COMPACT_ATOMS: atom_id res chain seq x y z
N MET A 1 7.78 10.49 9.65
CA MET A 1 8.16 10.64 8.23
C MET A 1 8.62 9.25 7.75
N LEU A 2 7.74 8.49 7.10
CA LEU A 2 8.01 7.13 6.62
C LEU A 2 7.26 6.97 5.29
N TYR A 3 7.89 7.46 4.22
CA TYR A 3 7.63 6.97 2.86
C TYR A 3 8.65 5.87 2.64
N ALA A 4 8.19 4.61 2.58
CA ALA A 4 8.97 3.54 2.01
C ALA A 4 8.71 3.56 0.51
N GLU A 5 9.51 4.33 -0.22
CA GLU A 5 9.76 4.03 -1.62
C GLU A 5 10.44 2.67 -1.64
N ILE A 6 9.77 1.66 -2.20
CA ILE A 6 10.38 0.38 -2.52
C ILE A 6 11.26 0.62 -3.74
N GLU A 7 12.41 1.26 -3.53
CA GLU A 7 13.55 1.19 -4.43
C GLU A 7 14.52 0.15 -3.88
N LEU A 8 14.54 -1.01 -4.53
CA LEU A 8 15.64 -1.97 -4.42
C LEU A 8 16.88 -1.37 -5.11
N SER A 9 17.60 -0.50 -4.41
CA SER A 9 18.99 -0.18 -4.71
C SER A 9 19.82 -0.16 -3.43
N LEU A 10 20.61 -1.23 -3.25
CA LEU A 10 21.68 -1.29 -2.26
C LEU A 10 22.73 -0.21 -2.57
N SER A 11 22.71 0.88 -1.83
CA SER A 11 23.91 1.69 -1.58
C SER A 11 23.93 2.14 -0.12
N LEU A 12 24.58 1.32 0.71
CA LEU A 12 24.89 1.61 2.10
C LEU A 12 25.95 2.73 2.17
N SER A 13 25.59 3.89 2.71
CA SER A 13 26.56 4.78 3.37
C SER A 13 26.05 5.26 4.73
N LEU A 14 26.53 4.54 5.75
CA LEU A 14 26.72 4.89 7.17
C LEU A 14 25.96 6.09 7.78
N CYS A 15 25.04 5.81 8.71
CA CYS A 15 24.99 6.47 10.04
C CYS A 15 24.05 5.71 11.01
N GLY A 16 24.55 5.27 12.17
CA GLY A 16 23.75 4.82 13.32
C GLY A 16 23.43 3.32 13.43
N SER A 17 24.30 2.55 14.11
CA SER A 17 24.20 1.09 14.30
C SER A 17 22.86 0.59 14.90
N LYS A 18 22.22 1.33 15.82
CA LYS A 18 20.95 0.90 16.45
C LYS A 18 19.72 1.12 15.56
N THR A 19 19.65 2.26 14.86
CA THR A 19 18.55 2.59 13.95
C THR A 19 18.53 1.65 12.75
N MET A 20 19.72 1.34 12.23
CA MET A 20 19.87 0.40 11.11
C MET A 20 19.48 -1.03 11.51
N HIS A 21 19.82 -1.45 12.72
CA HIS A 21 19.41 -2.76 13.26
C HIS A 21 17.89 -2.86 13.37
N SER A 22 17.26 -1.89 14.05
CA SER A 22 15.79 -1.84 14.19
C SER A 22 15.07 -1.76 12.85
N TYR A 23 15.60 -0.99 11.89
CA TYR A 23 15.06 -0.92 10.53
C TYR A 23 15.19 -2.26 9.78
N THR A 24 16.32 -2.95 9.94
CA THR A 24 16.55 -4.27 9.32
C THR A 24 15.64 -5.33 9.93
N GLU A 25 15.40 -5.29 11.25
CA GLU A 25 14.44 -6.17 11.92
C GLU A 25 13.02 -5.94 11.37
N LYS A 26 12.58 -4.69 11.28
CA LYS A 26 11.26 -4.35 10.71
C LYS A 26 11.14 -4.71 9.24
N LEU A 27 12.22 -4.61 8.45
CA LEU A 27 12.24 -5.10 7.08
C LEU A 27 12.19 -6.62 6.98
N SER A 28 12.85 -7.34 7.89
CA SER A 28 12.82 -8.80 7.95
C SER A 28 11.42 -9.30 8.35
N GLU A 29 10.79 -8.66 9.33
CA GLU A 29 9.38 -8.89 9.68
C GLU A 29 8.48 -8.66 8.45
N LEU A 30 8.67 -7.53 7.75
CA LEU A 30 7.91 -7.22 6.54
C LEU A 30 8.14 -8.25 5.42
N ASP A 31 9.37 -8.68 5.15
CA ASP A 31 9.68 -9.72 4.16
C ASP A 31 9.06 -11.07 4.52
N GLN A 32 9.15 -11.49 5.80
CA GLN A 32 8.52 -12.72 6.27
C GLN A 32 7.00 -12.65 6.16
N MET A 33 6.40 -11.52 6.51
CA MET A 33 4.96 -11.27 6.35
C MET A 33 4.57 -11.30 4.88
N ILE A 34 5.31 -10.63 3.99
CA ILE A 34 5.05 -10.63 2.54
C ILE A 34 5.19 -12.04 1.97
N ARG A 35 6.21 -12.81 2.37
CA ARG A 35 6.39 -14.21 1.92
C ARG A 35 5.26 -15.11 2.40
N ARG A 36 4.89 -15.01 3.68
CA ARG A 36 3.77 -15.76 4.25
C ARG A 36 2.46 -15.37 3.55
N MET A 37 2.22 -14.07 3.37
CA MET A 37 1.11 -13.54 2.59
C MET A 37 1.11 -14.07 1.15
N ILE A 38 2.24 -14.07 0.44
CA ILE A 38 2.31 -14.57 -0.94
C ILE A 38 1.98 -16.07 -0.96
N LEU A 39 2.56 -16.85 -0.04
CA LEU A 39 2.35 -18.30 0.04
C LEU A 39 0.89 -18.65 0.41
N GLU A 40 0.28 -17.92 1.33
CA GLU A 40 -1.11 -18.12 1.76
C GLU A 40 -2.10 -17.55 0.73
N SER A 41 -1.83 -16.35 0.20
CA SER A 41 -2.69 -15.67 -0.79
C SER A 41 -2.78 -16.39 -2.13
N LEU A 42 -1.78 -17.21 -2.49
CA LEU A 42 -1.85 -18.11 -3.63
C LEU A 42 -3.06 -19.07 -3.53
N GLY A 43 -3.49 -19.41 -2.31
CA GLY A 43 -4.70 -20.19 -2.05
C GLY A 43 -5.93 -19.37 -1.63
N THR A 44 -5.75 -18.26 -0.91
CA THR A 44 -6.83 -17.55 -0.18
C THR A 44 -7.34 -16.29 -0.86
N THR A 45 -6.63 -15.77 -1.86
CA THR A 45 -7.05 -14.57 -2.61
C THR A 45 -7.32 -14.86 -4.08
N SER A 46 -8.17 -14.05 -4.67
CA SER A 46 -8.36 -13.94 -6.12
C SER A 46 -7.67 -12.66 -6.62
N ARG A 47 -7.18 -12.70 -7.86
CA ARG A 47 -6.50 -11.57 -8.49
C ARG A 47 -7.45 -10.87 -9.46
N ARG A 48 -7.54 -9.55 -9.37
CA ARG A 48 -8.31 -8.73 -10.32
C ARG A 48 -7.44 -7.59 -10.86
N LEU A 49 -7.27 -7.54 -12.18
CA LEU A 49 -6.63 -6.42 -12.85
C LEU A 49 -7.69 -5.37 -13.20
N ARG A 50 -7.41 -4.10 -12.94
CA ARG A 50 -8.17 -2.96 -13.43
C ARG A 50 -7.23 -2.01 -14.16
N VAL A 51 -7.66 -1.54 -15.31
CA VAL A 51 -6.99 -0.44 -16.03
C VAL A 51 -7.88 0.79 -15.93
N MET A 52 -7.28 1.93 -15.60
CA MET A 52 -7.96 3.19 -15.37
C MET A 52 -7.36 4.27 -16.28
N LYS A 53 -8.23 5.11 -16.81
CA LYS A 53 -7.90 6.29 -17.60
C LYS A 53 -8.57 7.49 -16.96
N TYR A 54 -7.80 8.54 -16.69
CA TYR A 54 -8.30 9.83 -16.23
C TYR A 54 -8.03 10.87 -17.30
N ALA A 55 -9.08 11.50 -17.81
CA ALA A 55 -8.96 12.54 -18.83
C ALA A 55 -8.20 13.75 -18.28
N ALA A 56 -7.40 14.39 -19.12
CA ALA A 56 -6.76 15.65 -18.77
C ALA A 56 -7.83 16.73 -18.54
N PRO A 57 -7.85 17.40 -17.37
CA PRO A 57 -8.85 18.42 -17.09
C PRO A 57 -8.58 19.74 -17.83
N ARG A 58 -7.40 19.89 -18.47
CA ARG A 58 -6.98 21.08 -19.23
C ARG A 58 -7.00 22.36 -18.39
N THR A 59 -6.70 22.21 -17.10
CA THR A 59 -6.54 23.31 -16.15
C THR A 59 -5.29 23.06 -15.32
N THR A 60 -4.70 24.13 -14.81
CA THR A 60 -3.62 24.07 -13.82
C THR A 60 -4.12 23.73 -12.43
N ASP A 61 -5.43 23.86 -12.18
CA ASP A 61 -6.02 23.56 -10.88
C ASP A 61 -6.19 22.04 -10.69
N ASP A 62 -5.83 21.55 -9.51
CA ASP A 62 -6.02 20.15 -9.16
C ASP A 62 -7.51 19.84 -8.98
N GLN A 63 -7.98 18.82 -9.70
CA GLN A 63 -9.33 18.27 -9.59
C GLN A 63 -9.30 16.84 -9.05
N ILE A 64 -10.37 16.42 -8.38
CA ILE A 64 -10.51 15.04 -7.89
C ILE A 64 -10.83 14.12 -9.08
N GLY A 65 -9.88 13.25 -9.42
CA GLY A 65 -10.08 12.14 -10.36
C GLY A 65 -10.64 10.88 -9.69
N LEU A 66 -10.28 10.64 -8.42
CA LEU A 66 -10.84 9.58 -7.58
C LEU A 66 -10.90 10.08 -6.14
N ALA A 67 -12.08 10.01 -5.53
CA ALA A 67 -12.30 10.50 -4.18
C ALA A 67 -11.45 9.77 -3.12
N PRO A 68 -11.14 10.41 -1.98
CA PRO A 68 -10.49 9.79 -0.84
C PRO A 68 -11.16 8.46 -0.43
N HIS A 69 -10.37 7.39 -0.36
CA HIS A 69 -10.84 6.08 0.11
C HIS A 69 -9.69 5.22 0.63
N THR A 70 -10.04 4.11 1.28
CA THR A 70 -9.13 2.99 1.52
C THR A 70 -9.56 1.78 0.69
N ASP A 71 -8.61 0.93 0.35
CA ASP A 71 -8.85 -0.27 -0.43
C ASP A 71 -9.44 -1.38 0.46
N LYS A 72 -10.70 -1.77 0.22
CA LYS A 72 -11.40 -2.85 0.98
C LYS A 72 -10.96 -4.26 0.56
N ILE A 73 -9.67 -4.45 0.35
CA ILE A 73 -9.07 -5.69 -0.16
C ILE A 73 -7.79 -5.99 0.62
N PHE A 74 -7.00 -6.97 0.16
CA PHE A 74 -5.76 -7.36 0.83
C PHE A 74 -4.58 -6.49 0.41
N LEU A 75 -4.31 -6.38 -0.89
CA LEU A 75 -3.14 -5.68 -1.41
C LEU A 75 -3.43 -5.09 -2.79
N THR A 76 -2.91 -3.90 -3.06
CA THR A 76 -2.90 -3.27 -4.39
C THR A 76 -1.46 -3.13 -4.88
N ILE A 77 -1.21 -3.55 -6.12
CA ILE A 77 0.02 -3.25 -6.86
C ILE A 77 -0.36 -2.36 -8.04
N LEU A 78 0.11 -1.11 -8.02
CA LEU A 78 -0.24 -0.07 -8.99
C LEU A 78 0.96 0.26 -9.88
N CYS A 79 0.72 0.25 -11.18
CA CYS A 79 1.58 0.85 -12.21
C CYS A 79 0.87 2.07 -12.79
N GLN A 80 1.62 3.13 -13.07
CA GLN A 80 1.10 4.36 -13.68
C GLN A 80 2.09 4.91 -14.72
N ASN A 81 1.58 5.70 -15.67
CA ASN A 81 2.46 6.50 -16.54
C ASN A 81 3.08 7.68 -15.77
N ASP A 82 3.91 8.47 -16.45
CA ASP A 82 4.63 9.61 -15.87
C ASP A 82 3.73 10.79 -15.47
N VAL A 83 2.41 10.64 -15.55
CA VAL A 83 1.44 11.63 -15.09
C VAL A 83 1.12 11.34 -13.62
N HIS A 84 1.63 12.21 -12.74
CA HIS A 84 1.37 12.17 -11.31
C HIS A 84 -0.12 12.37 -10.98
N GLY A 85 -0.50 12.01 -9.76
CA GLY A 85 -1.87 12.24 -9.30
C GLY A 85 -2.26 11.44 -8.06
N LEU A 86 -1.62 10.29 -7.83
CA LEU A 86 -1.84 9.53 -6.61
C LEU A 86 -1.38 10.36 -5.40
N GLN A 87 -2.28 10.58 -4.45
CA GLN A 87 -1.97 11.16 -3.16
C GLN A 87 -2.36 10.21 -2.04
N VAL A 88 -1.55 10.16 -0.99
CA VAL A 88 -1.75 9.32 0.19
C VAL A 88 -1.78 10.21 1.42
N GLN A 89 -2.73 9.96 2.31
CA GLN A 89 -2.89 10.70 3.54
C GLN A 89 -2.09 10.03 4.67
N THR A 90 -1.34 10.83 5.43
CA THR A 90 -0.66 10.35 6.64
C THR A 90 -1.65 10.18 7.79
N LYS A 91 -1.18 9.53 8.86
CA LYS A 91 -1.92 9.40 10.12
C LYS A 91 -2.32 10.76 10.73
N HIS A 92 -1.62 11.84 10.38
CA HIS A 92 -1.89 13.19 10.89
C HIS A 92 -2.82 14.00 9.97
N GLY A 93 -3.34 13.39 8.90
CA GLY A 93 -4.29 14.01 7.98
C GLY A 93 -3.65 14.78 6.82
N GLU A 94 -2.33 14.82 6.75
CA GLU A 94 -1.59 15.50 5.68
C GLU A 94 -1.56 14.67 4.40
N TRP A 95 -1.73 15.31 3.26
CA TRP A 95 -1.68 14.66 1.95
C TRP A 95 -0.30 14.78 1.32
N PHE A 96 0.19 13.69 0.73
CA PHE A 96 1.44 13.66 0.00
C PHE A 96 1.25 13.02 -1.36
N SER A 97 1.86 13.63 -2.37
CA SER A 97 1.89 13.08 -3.72
C SER A 97 2.88 11.93 -3.81
N ALA A 98 2.41 10.75 -4.19
CA ALA A 98 3.25 9.62 -4.52
C ALA A 98 3.93 9.86 -5.87
N ARG A 99 5.27 9.79 -5.90
CA ARG A 99 6.09 9.98 -7.09
C ARG A 99 6.95 8.73 -7.33
N PRO A 100 6.34 7.60 -7.73
CA PRO A 100 7.09 6.38 -7.98
C PRO A 100 8.12 6.61 -9.07
N SER A 101 9.32 6.05 -8.88
CA SER A 101 10.38 6.08 -9.87
C SER A 101 9.96 5.42 -11.19
N PRO A 102 10.57 5.80 -12.32
CA PRO A 102 10.35 5.11 -13.58
C PRO A 102 10.54 3.59 -13.44
N ASN A 103 9.67 2.81 -14.09
CA ASN A 103 9.67 1.34 -14.03
C ASN A 103 9.46 0.73 -12.63
N SER A 104 8.91 1.48 -11.68
CA SER A 104 8.55 0.96 -10.35
C SER A 104 7.05 0.71 -10.23
N PHE A 105 6.68 -0.01 -9.16
CA PHE A 105 5.28 -0.22 -8.76
C PHE A 105 5.04 0.41 -7.40
N THR A 106 3.87 1.02 -7.21
CA THR A 106 3.39 1.41 -5.89
C THR A 106 2.64 0.22 -5.27
N VAL A 107 3.03 -0.18 -4.07
CA VAL A 107 2.35 -1.25 -3.32
C VAL A 107 1.61 -0.62 -2.14
N MET A 108 0.33 -0.94 -2.01
CA MET A 108 -0.54 -0.40 -0.96
C MET A 108 -1.24 -1.52 -0.21
N ILE A 109 -1.26 -1.37 1.12
CA ILE A 109 -1.97 -2.24 2.05
C ILE A 109 -3.46 -1.90 2.01
N GLY A 110 -4.31 -2.91 1.85
CA GLY A 110 -5.75 -2.75 1.99
C GLY A 110 -6.25 -3.13 3.39
N ASP A 111 -7.51 -2.82 3.66
CA ASP A 111 -8.16 -3.01 4.96
C ASP A 111 -8.18 -4.47 5.42
N SER A 112 -8.29 -5.43 4.49
CA SER A 112 -8.27 -6.85 4.85
C SER A 112 -6.91 -7.27 5.38
N LEU A 113 -5.83 -6.75 4.79
CA LEU A 113 -4.48 -7.03 5.27
C LEU A 113 -4.21 -6.27 6.57
N TYR A 114 -4.66 -5.02 6.68
CA TYR A 114 -4.61 -4.25 7.92
C TYR A 114 -5.18 -5.03 9.12
N ALA A 115 -6.37 -5.62 8.94
CA ALA A 115 -6.99 -6.46 9.96
C ALA A 115 -6.22 -7.77 10.20
N TRP A 116 -5.77 -8.44 9.14
CA TRP A 116 -5.02 -9.69 9.23
C TRP A 116 -3.66 -9.53 9.95
N VAL A 117 -2.98 -8.39 9.80
CA VAL A 117 -1.71 -8.13 10.51
C VAL A 117 -1.90 -7.53 11.91
N ASN A 118 -3.14 -7.57 12.43
CA ASN A 118 -3.52 -6.97 13.71
C ASN A 118 -3.11 -5.49 13.85
N GLY A 119 -3.16 -4.73 12.75
CA GLY A 119 -2.90 -3.29 12.76
C GLY A 119 -1.43 -2.87 12.78
N SER A 120 -0.49 -3.80 12.66
CA SER A 120 0.94 -3.50 12.57
C SER A 120 1.35 -2.73 11.30
N LEU A 121 0.62 -2.90 10.21
CA LEU A 121 0.70 -2.05 9.01
C LEU A 121 -0.52 -1.14 8.94
N HIS A 122 -0.54 -0.14 8.05
CA HIS A 122 -1.71 0.74 7.90
C HIS A 122 -2.25 0.75 6.47
N SER A 123 -3.56 0.57 6.35
CA SER A 123 -4.29 0.91 5.14
C SER A 123 -4.49 2.42 5.10
N LEU A 124 -3.76 3.10 4.22
CA LEU A 124 -3.76 4.56 4.15
C LEU A 124 -4.86 5.05 3.21
N CYS A 125 -5.56 6.11 3.64
CA CYS A 125 -6.48 6.82 2.79
C CYS A 125 -5.72 7.41 1.61
N HIS A 126 -6.24 7.24 0.41
CA HIS A 126 -5.61 7.72 -0.81
C HIS A 126 -6.65 8.28 -1.77
N GLN A 127 -6.21 9.17 -2.66
CA GLN A 127 -7.02 9.80 -3.69
C GLN A 127 -6.23 9.93 -4.98
N VAL A 128 -6.91 10.25 -6.08
CA VAL A 128 -6.26 10.64 -7.32
C VAL A 128 -6.65 12.09 -7.62
N MET A 129 -5.65 12.96 -7.68
CA MET A 129 -5.77 14.30 -8.22
C MET A 129 -5.37 14.31 -9.69
N ILE A 130 -6.03 15.12 -10.50
CA ILE A 130 -5.74 15.32 -11.92
C ILE A 130 -5.58 16.80 -12.20
N SER A 131 -4.57 17.15 -13.00
CA SER A 131 -4.30 18.52 -13.46
C SER A 131 -3.51 18.47 -14.76
N GLY A 132 -3.35 19.62 -15.41
CA GLY A 132 -2.60 19.77 -16.64
C GLY A 132 -3.32 19.25 -17.89
N ASN A 133 -2.51 18.97 -18.91
CA ASN A 133 -2.96 18.65 -20.27
C ASN A 133 -2.76 17.17 -20.66
N GLU A 134 -2.11 16.39 -19.80
CA GLU A 134 -1.75 15.01 -20.08
C GLU A 134 -2.78 14.03 -19.49
N VAL A 135 -3.06 12.95 -20.22
CA VAL A 135 -3.98 11.90 -19.75
C VAL A 135 -3.23 10.97 -18.80
N ARG A 136 -3.81 10.71 -17.63
CA ARG A 136 -3.25 9.73 -16.68
C ARG A 136 -3.79 8.34 -16.97
N TYR A 137 -2.88 7.38 -17.10
CA TYR A 137 -3.17 5.96 -17.20
C TYR A 137 -2.60 5.22 -16.00
N SER A 138 -3.33 4.25 -15.51
CA SER A 138 -2.82 3.35 -14.47
C SER A 138 -3.41 1.96 -14.58
N ALA A 139 -2.67 0.96 -14.17
CA ALA A 139 -3.11 -0.42 -14.04
C ALA A 139 -2.88 -0.88 -12.60
N ALA A 140 -3.94 -1.38 -11.95
CA ALA A 140 -3.89 -1.90 -10.59
C ALA A 140 -4.20 -3.39 -10.58
N LEU A 141 -3.30 -4.19 -10.00
CA LEU A 141 -3.55 -5.58 -9.66
C LEU A 141 -3.98 -5.64 -8.19
N PHE A 142 -5.21 -6.12 -7.98
CA PHE A 142 -5.81 -6.25 -6.66
C PHE A 142 -5.77 -7.71 -6.21
N SER A 143 -5.28 -7.93 -4.99
CA SER A 143 -5.40 -9.19 -4.26
C SER A 143 -6.63 -9.10 -3.35
N ILE A 144 -7.67 -9.86 -3.69
CA ILE A 144 -8.98 -9.80 -3.05
C ILE A 144 -9.21 -11.11 -2.29
N PRO A 145 -9.54 -11.10 -0.99
CA PRO A 145 -9.92 -12.32 -0.27
C PRO A 145 -11.03 -13.07 -1.01
N LYS A 146 -10.90 -14.38 -1.15
CA LYS A 146 -11.97 -15.20 -1.74
C LYS A 146 -13.21 -15.15 -0.85
N GLY A 147 -14.40 -15.22 -1.46
CA GLY A 147 -15.64 -15.28 -0.70
C GLY A 147 -15.63 -16.44 0.30
N GLY A 148 -16.06 -16.18 1.53
CA GLY A 148 -16.06 -17.16 2.63
C GLY A 148 -14.69 -17.33 3.33
N TYR A 149 -13.64 -16.65 2.88
CA TYR A 149 -12.39 -16.61 3.63
C TYR A 149 -12.53 -15.68 4.84
N ILE A 150 -12.28 -16.21 6.02
CA ILE A 150 -12.32 -15.46 7.27
C ILE A 150 -11.00 -14.72 7.45
N ILE A 151 -11.07 -13.40 7.58
CA ILE A 151 -9.91 -12.56 7.86
C ILE A 151 -9.75 -12.51 9.38
N LYS A 152 -8.70 -13.15 9.90
CA LYS A 152 -8.35 -13.15 11.31
C LYS A 152 -6.84 -12.98 11.49
N ALA A 153 -6.44 -12.21 12.50
CA ALA A 153 -5.04 -12.13 12.89
C ALA A 153 -4.49 -13.51 13.29
N PRO A 154 -3.31 -13.91 12.77
CA PRO A 154 -2.57 -15.05 13.27
C PRO A 154 -2.28 -14.88 14.77
N ASN A 155 -2.30 -15.97 15.52
CA ASN A 155 -2.07 -15.92 16.97
C ASN A 155 -0.66 -15.40 17.30
N GLU A 156 0.30 -15.54 16.38
CA GLU A 156 1.67 -15.04 16.55
C GLU A 156 1.78 -13.51 16.50
N LEU A 157 0.75 -12.82 16.00
CA LEU A 157 0.68 -11.35 15.97
C LEU A 157 -0.18 -10.78 17.12
N VAL A 158 -0.55 -11.63 18.08
CA VAL A 158 -1.36 -11.26 19.24
C VAL A 158 -0.67 -11.72 20.52
N ASP A 159 -0.26 -10.76 21.33
CA ASP A 159 0.38 -10.99 22.62
C ASP A 159 -0.04 -9.88 23.61
N GLU A 160 0.56 -9.87 24.80
CA GLU A 160 0.26 -8.88 25.85
C GLU A 160 0.67 -7.45 25.45
N GLU A 161 1.69 -7.28 24.59
CA GLU A 161 2.13 -5.98 24.08
C GLU A 161 1.30 -5.52 22.86
N HIS A 162 0.77 -6.47 22.09
CA HIS A 162 -0.02 -6.27 20.89
C HIS A 162 -1.37 -7.00 20.99
N PRO A 163 -2.32 -6.49 21.80
CA PRO A 163 -3.62 -7.13 21.98
C PRO A 163 -4.41 -7.17 20.66
N LEU A 164 -5.37 -8.10 20.57
CA LEU A 164 -6.22 -8.25 19.38
C LEU A 164 -7.07 -7.00 19.15
N LEU A 165 -6.90 -6.35 18.00
CA LEU A 165 -7.60 -5.12 17.63
C LEU A 165 -8.87 -5.36 16.80
N PHE A 166 -8.92 -6.45 16.06
CA PHE A 166 -10.00 -6.74 15.11
C PHE A 166 -10.67 -8.07 15.41
N GLN A 167 -12.00 -8.09 15.37
CA GLN A 167 -12.74 -9.34 15.31
C GLN A 167 -12.56 -9.97 13.92
N ALA A 168 -12.79 -11.28 13.83
CA ALA A 168 -12.74 -11.99 12.56
C ALA A 168 -13.80 -11.44 11.58
N LEU A 169 -13.39 -11.10 10.36
CA LEU A 169 -14.23 -10.52 9.28
C LEU A 169 -14.54 -11.55 8.19
#